data_AF-A0A3B0YUQ5-F1
#
_entry.id   AF-A0A3B0YUQ5-F1
#
_cell.length_a   1.000
_cell.length_b   1.000
_cell.length_c   1.000
_cell.angle_alpha   90.00
_cell.angle_beta   90.00
_cell.angle_gamma   90.00
#
_symmetry.space_group_name_H-M   'P 1'
#
loop_
_entity.id
_entity.type
_entity.pdbx_description
1 polymer ?
#
loop_
_entity_poly.entity_id
_entity_poly.type
_entity_poly.pdbx_seq_one_letter_code
_entity_poly.pdbx_strand_id
1 'polypeptide(L)'
;MDMFFTFNITLSLAILMVTVYALRPLDFGVFPTVLLVTTLLRLALNVASTRVVLLNGHTGTAAAGKVIESFGDFVVGGNYAVGLVVFSILVIINFVVVTKGAGRVSEVSARFTLDAMPGKQMAIDADVNAGLITQDEARTRREDVTREADFYGAMDGASKFVRGDAIAGILILFINIIGGLAIGTLQFDLPLADALRNYTLLTIGDGLVAQIPSLVLSSATAIIVTRVSGETKMSDQVMSQLFGNPMVLGVVGAIMTFMGLIPGMPNFAFLTLGVAASAGAYYTWKHQQQELVAAEEAPVEQETSPEARDLSWEDVGPVDIIGLEVGYRLIPLVDRTQGGQMMDRIKGVRKKLSQELGFLIQPVHIRDNLELAPNAYRILLMGVPVGEAEIYPDRELAINPGRVFGTLQGVETRDPAFGLEAVWISPSERDNATTLGYTVVDASTVVATHLSELLQSHAHELIGHEEVQQLLDVLAKNAPKLVEDLVPKTLSIGIVLKVLQNLLE
;
A
#
# COMPACT_ATOMS: atom_id res chain seq x y z
N MET A 1 -31.30 12.43 32.51
CA MET A 1 -29.85 12.62 32.24
C MET A 1 -29.17 11.30 31.95
N ASP A 2 -29.20 10.33 32.88
CA ASP A 2 -28.56 9.01 32.70
C ASP A 2 -28.87 8.31 31.36
N MET A 3 -30.14 8.30 30.93
CA MET A 3 -30.54 7.72 29.64
C MET A 3 -29.88 8.43 28.44
N PHE A 4 -29.75 9.76 28.46
CA PHE A 4 -29.15 10.52 27.36
C PHE A 4 -27.63 10.33 27.29
N PHE A 5 -26.95 10.27 28.44
CA PHE A 5 -25.52 9.96 28.48
C PHE A 5 -25.24 8.53 28.02
N THR A 6 -26.03 7.56 28.49
CA THR A 6 -25.93 6.17 28.05
C THR A 6 -26.19 6.05 26.55
N PHE A 7 -27.23 6.72 26.04
CA PHE A 7 -27.50 6.80 24.61
C PHE A 7 -26.33 7.40 23.82
N ASN A 8 -25.72 8.48 24.32
CA ASN A 8 -24.57 9.10 23.66
C ASN A 8 -23.35 8.16 23.58
N ILE A 9 -23.05 7.44 24.67
CA ILE A 9 -22.00 6.42 24.70
C ILE A 9 -22.30 5.31 23.70
N THR A 10 -23.51 4.72 23.74
CA THR A 10 -23.93 3.67 22.82
C THR A 10 -23.86 4.12 21.36
N LEU A 11 -24.30 5.35 21.06
CA LEU A 11 -24.24 5.94 19.73
C LEU A 11 -22.80 6.11 19.25
N SER A 12 -21.89 6.59 20.11
CA SER A 12 -20.47 6.71 19.77
C SER A 12 -19.82 5.35 19.46
N LEU A 13 -20.14 4.33 20.24
CA LEU A 13 -19.64 2.96 20.02
C LEU A 13 -20.22 2.35 18.73
N ALA A 14 -21.50 2.59 18.45
CA ALA A 14 -22.13 2.16 17.20
C ALA A 14 -21.45 2.82 15.99
N ILE A 15 -21.17 4.13 16.06
CA ILE A 15 -20.45 4.87 15.02
C ILE A 15 -19.05 4.28 14.81
N LEU A 16 -18.29 4.05 15.89
CA LEU A 16 -16.97 3.41 15.79
C LEU A 16 -17.05 2.04 15.11
N MET A 17 -18.05 1.23 15.47
CA MET A 17 -18.21 -0.10 14.89
C MET A 17 -18.53 -0.06 13.40
N VAL A 18 -19.43 0.85 12.98
CA VAL A 18 -19.73 1.08 11.55
C VAL A 18 -18.46 1.52 10.81
N THR A 19 -17.68 2.42 11.39
CA THR A 19 -16.40 2.86 10.81
C THR A 19 -15.38 1.73 10.68
N VAL A 20 -15.28 0.83 11.66
CA VAL A 20 -14.35 -0.30 11.62
C VAL A 20 -14.71 -1.27 10.48
N TYR A 21 -16.00 -1.53 10.26
CA TYR A 21 -16.49 -2.47 9.26
C TYR A 21 -16.71 -1.90 7.84
N ALA A 22 -16.74 -0.59 7.66
CA ALA A 22 -16.92 0.04 6.34
C ALA A 22 -15.74 -0.27 5.40
N LEU A 23 -15.96 -0.82 4.21
CA LEU A 23 -14.86 -1.20 3.31
C LEU A 23 -14.13 0.03 2.77
N ARG A 24 -14.89 1.08 2.41
CA ARG A 24 -14.36 2.35 1.91
C ARG A 24 -14.92 3.52 2.73
N PRO A 25 -14.19 4.66 2.81
CA PRO A 25 -14.69 5.86 3.49
C PRO A 25 -16.08 6.30 2.99
N LEU A 26 -16.30 6.19 1.67
CA LEU A 26 -17.55 6.58 1.01
C LEU A 26 -18.76 5.70 1.38
N ASP A 27 -18.54 4.45 1.83
CA ASP A 27 -19.64 3.57 2.25
C ASP A 27 -20.32 4.13 3.51
N PHE A 28 -19.65 5.01 4.27
CA PHE A 28 -20.24 5.79 5.35
C PHE A 28 -20.21 7.30 5.06
N GLY A 29 -20.66 7.71 3.87
CA GLY A 29 -20.62 9.12 3.41
C GLY A 29 -21.34 10.14 4.32
N VAL A 30 -22.30 9.72 5.16
CA VAL A 30 -23.00 10.60 6.12
C VAL A 30 -22.21 10.84 7.43
N PHE A 31 -21.03 10.23 7.59
CA PHE A 31 -20.20 10.34 8.80
C PHE A 31 -19.92 11.78 9.25
N PRO A 32 -19.55 12.76 8.38
CA PRO A 32 -19.28 14.13 8.82
C PRO A 32 -20.49 14.78 9.49
N THR A 33 -21.69 14.56 8.93
CA THR A 33 -22.96 15.08 9.46
C THR A 33 -23.31 14.42 10.79
N VAL A 34 -23.12 13.10 10.90
CA VAL A 34 -23.33 12.36 12.15
C VAL A 34 -22.36 12.85 13.22
N LEU A 35 -21.09 13.08 12.88
CA LEU A 35 -20.09 13.62 13.80
C LEU A 35 -20.49 15.01 14.32
N LEU A 36 -20.98 15.89 13.44
CA LEU A 36 -21.47 17.21 13.83
C LEU A 36 -22.66 17.12 14.80
N VAL A 37 -23.69 16.35 14.45
CA VAL A 37 -24.91 16.21 15.27
C VAL A 37 -24.59 15.57 16.62
N THR A 38 -23.74 14.54 16.65
CA THR A 38 -23.33 13.90 17.91
C THR A 38 -22.49 14.82 18.79
N THR A 39 -21.64 15.66 18.20
CA THR A 39 -20.87 16.69 18.93
C THR A 39 -21.78 17.75 19.52
N LEU A 40 -22.78 18.23 18.77
CA LEU A 40 -23.79 19.17 19.28
C LEU A 40 -24.63 18.58 20.41
N LEU A 41 -25.04 17.31 20.29
CA LEU A 41 -25.72 16.60 21.36
C LEU A 41 -24.86 16.54 22.62
N ARG A 42 -23.55 16.27 22.48
CA ARG A 42 -22.60 16.24 23.61
C ARG A 42 -22.49 17.62 24.27
N LEU A 43 -22.31 18.69 23.50
CA LEU A 43 -22.27 20.05 24.05
C LEU A 43 -23.57 20.40 24.80
N ALA A 44 -24.74 20.05 24.24
CA ALA A 44 -26.02 20.27 24.91
C ALA A 44 -26.13 19.48 26.23
N LEU A 45 -25.66 18.23 26.26
CA LEU A 45 -25.62 17.42 27.47
C LEU A 45 -24.66 18.00 28.52
N ASN A 46 -23.48 18.47 28.12
CA ASN A 46 -22.52 19.09 29.02
C ASN A 46 -23.07 20.38 29.65
N VAL A 47 -23.80 21.20 28.89
CA VAL A 47 -24.47 22.39 29.44
C VAL A 47 -25.59 21.99 30.41
N ALA A 48 -26.38 20.98 30.05
CA ALA A 48 -27.46 20.48 30.90
C ALA A 48 -26.92 19.87 32.20
N SER A 49 -25.84 19.08 32.14
CA SER A 49 -25.22 18.46 33.32
C SER A 49 -24.53 19.49 34.20
N THR A 50 -23.78 20.42 33.62
CA THR A 50 -23.20 21.58 34.33
C THR A 50 -24.26 22.31 35.15
N ARG A 51 -25.42 22.61 34.54
CA ARG A 51 -26.52 23.26 35.27
C ARG A 51 -27.00 22.39 36.45
N VAL A 52 -27.17 21.09 36.27
CA VAL A 52 -27.60 20.17 37.33
C VAL A 52 -26.55 20.06 38.43
N VAL A 53 -25.27 19.95 38.09
CA VAL A 53 -24.14 19.90 39.03
C VAL A 53 -24.10 21.17 39.86
N LEU A 54 -24.17 22.36 39.24
CA LEU A 54 -24.13 23.64 39.94
C LEU A 54 -25.35 23.85 40.84
N LEU A 55 -26.55 23.53 40.37
CA LEU A 55 -27.80 23.73 41.13
C LEU A 55 -27.97 22.74 42.27
N ASN A 56 -27.70 21.45 42.02
CA ASN A 56 -28.07 20.37 42.95
C ASN A 56 -26.85 19.72 43.62
N GLY A 57 -25.61 20.03 43.24
CA GLY A 57 -24.39 19.41 43.80
C GLY A 57 -24.22 19.60 45.30
N HIS A 58 -24.87 20.61 45.88
CA HIS A 58 -24.92 20.82 47.33
C HIS A 58 -25.70 19.70 48.06
N THR A 59 -26.61 19.00 47.38
CA THR A 59 -27.44 17.93 47.98
C THR A 59 -26.73 16.57 48.09
N GLY A 60 -25.50 16.45 47.54
CA GLY A 60 -24.68 15.24 47.59
C GLY A 60 -24.20 14.77 46.21
N THR A 61 -23.44 13.66 46.19
CA THR A 61 -22.82 13.09 44.98
C THR A 61 -23.81 12.45 44.01
N ALA A 62 -25.01 12.06 44.48
CA ALA A 62 -26.05 11.47 43.63
C ALA A 62 -26.85 12.51 42.81
N ALA A 63 -26.60 13.80 43.03
CA ALA A 63 -27.43 14.90 42.52
C ALA A 63 -27.45 15.05 40.99
N ALA A 64 -26.39 14.60 40.30
CA ALA A 64 -26.24 14.75 38.85
C ALA A 64 -26.69 13.53 38.04
N GLY A 65 -27.11 12.45 38.70
CA GLY A 65 -27.46 11.18 38.07
C GLY A 65 -26.47 10.08 38.40
N LYS A 66 -26.92 8.82 38.33
CA LYS A 66 -26.15 7.65 38.75
C LYS A 66 -24.95 7.40 37.85
N VAL A 67 -25.05 7.77 36.57
CA VAL A 67 -23.95 7.59 35.62
C VAL A 67 -22.77 8.48 36.01
N ILE A 68 -23.01 9.78 36.24
CA ILE A 68 -21.97 10.73 36.64
C ILE A 68 -21.31 10.30 37.96
N GLU A 69 -22.12 9.95 38.97
CA GLU A 69 -21.62 9.49 40.27
C GLU A 69 -20.72 8.25 40.12
N SER A 70 -21.19 7.23 39.39
CA SER A 70 -20.44 5.98 39.20
C SER A 70 -19.10 6.19 38.47
N PHE A 71 -19.07 7.04 37.45
CA PHE A 71 -17.84 7.37 36.73
C PHE A 71 -16.87 8.19 37.58
N GLY A 72 -17.39 9.11 38.40
CA GLY A 72 -16.58 9.88 39.36
C GLY A 72 -15.93 8.97 40.41
N ASP A 73 -16.71 8.08 41.01
CA ASP A 73 -16.22 7.13 42.03
C ASP A 73 -15.17 6.17 41.47
N PHE A 74 -15.37 5.68 40.24
CA PHE A 74 -14.44 4.77 39.57
C PHE A 74 -13.02 5.35 39.44
N VAL A 75 -12.91 6.64 39.10
CA VAL A 75 -11.59 7.30 38.91
C VAL A 75 -11.01 7.83 40.22
N VAL A 76 -11.85 8.27 41.15
CA VAL A 76 -11.38 8.81 42.43
C VAL A 76 -10.86 7.71 43.35
N GLY A 77 -11.44 6.51 43.33
CA GLY A 77 -10.95 5.36 44.11
C GLY A 77 -10.81 5.62 45.62
N GLY A 78 -11.56 6.59 46.15
CA GLY A 78 -11.50 7.07 47.53
C GLY A 78 -10.48 8.19 47.82
N ASN A 79 -9.63 8.59 46.86
CA ASN A 79 -8.68 9.70 47.02
C ASN A 79 -8.88 10.78 45.95
N TYR A 80 -9.53 11.87 46.34
CA TYR A 80 -9.88 12.99 45.45
C TYR A 80 -8.67 13.66 44.78
N ALA A 81 -7.52 13.74 45.47
CA ALA A 81 -6.32 14.32 44.88
C ALA A 81 -5.77 13.42 43.76
N VAL A 82 -5.74 12.10 43.98
CA VAL A 82 -5.33 11.13 42.96
C VAL A 82 -6.31 11.13 41.79
N GLY A 83 -7.62 11.16 42.08
CA GLY A 83 -8.66 11.27 41.06
C GLY A 83 -8.49 12.49 40.15
N LEU A 84 -8.19 13.66 40.73
CA LEU A 84 -7.96 14.89 39.98
C LEU A 84 -6.71 14.80 39.09
N VAL A 85 -5.63 14.17 39.57
CA VAL A 85 -4.41 13.94 38.77
C VAL A 85 -4.69 12.98 37.60
N VAL A 86 -5.30 11.83 37.87
CA VAL A 86 -5.65 10.83 36.83
C VAL A 86 -6.58 11.44 35.80
N PHE A 87 -7.61 12.16 36.25
CA PHE A 87 -8.54 12.85 35.36
C PHE A 87 -7.83 13.92 34.50
N SER A 88 -6.94 14.72 35.08
CA SER A 88 -6.14 15.71 34.34
C SER A 88 -5.28 15.05 33.25
N ILE A 89 -4.69 13.89 33.53
CA ILE A 89 -3.94 13.10 32.53
C ILE A 89 -4.86 12.65 31.39
N LEU A 90 -6.06 12.14 31.70
CA LEU A 90 -7.02 11.70 30.68
C LEU A 90 -7.47 12.87 29.79
N VAL A 91 -7.74 14.04 30.38
CA VAL A 91 -8.06 15.27 29.63
C VAL A 91 -6.91 15.68 28.71
N ILE A 92 -5.67 15.66 29.21
CA ILE A 92 -4.48 15.99 28.41
C ILE A 92 -4.32 15.00 27.25
N ILE A 93 -4.42 13.69 27.50
CA ILE A 93 -4.31 12.67 26.45
C ILE A 93 -5.39 12.87 25.40
N ASN A 94 -6.64 13.04 25.83
CA ASN A 94 -7.74 13.23 24.89
C ASN A 94 -7.54 14.50 24.04
N PHE A 95 -7.22 15.64 24.64
CA PHE A 95 -7.09 16.89 23.88
C PHE A 95 -5.79 16.97 23.05
N VAL A 96 -4.64 16.75 23.69
CA VAL A 96 -3.31 16.98 23.08
C VAL A 96 -2.94 15.88 22.10
N VAL A 97 -3.25 14.62 22.42
CA VAL A 97 -2.86 13.49 21.58
C VAL A 97 -3.98 13.13 20.63
N VAL A 98 -5.19 12.85 21.13
CA VAL A 98 -6.25 12.27 20.32
C VAL A 98 -6.95 13.31 19.45
N THR A 99 -7.55 14.35 20.02
CA THR A 99 -8.31 15.35 19.27
C THR A 99 -7.41 16.18 18.35
N LYS A 100 -6.27 16.69 18.85
CA LYS A 100 -5.29 17.40 18.00
C LYS A 100 -4.62 16.50 16.97
N GLY A 101 -4.45 15.21 17.25
CA GLY A 101 -3.91 14.23 16.31
C GLY A 101 -4.90 13.97 15.18
N ALA A 102 -6.13 13.57 15.53
CA ALA A 102 -7.21 13.31 14.58
C ALA A 102 -7.53 14.53 13.71
N GLY A 103 -7.55 15.74 14.29
CA GLY A 103 -7.76 16.97 13.52
C GLY A 103 -6.67 17.22 12.48
N ARG A 104 -5.39 17.04 12.84
CA ARG A 104 -4.27 17.21 11.89
C ARG A 104 -4.29 16.16 10.78
N VAL A 105 -4.57 14.91 11.13
CA VAL A 105 -4.70 13.83 10.14
C VAL A 105 -5.87 14.13 9.21
N SER A 106 -7.00 14.59 9.73
CA SER A 106 -8.17 14.96 8.92
C SER A 106 -7.88 16.11 7.97
N GLU A 107 -7.24 17.18 8.43
CA GLU A 107 -6.89 18.36 7.64
C GLU A 107 -5.91 18.00 6.51
N VAL A 108 -4.84 17.25 6.85
CA VAL A 108 -3.78 16.89 5.90
C VAL A 108 -4.31 15.91 4.85
N SER A 109 -5.03 14.86 5.27
CA SER A 109 -5.62 13.90 4.34
C SER A 109 -6.66 14.56 3.44
N ALA A 110 -7.53 15.41 3.99
CA ALA A 110 -8.52 16.12 3.19
C ALA A 110 -7.85 17.00 2.14
N ARG A 111 -6.83 17.77 2.53
CA ARG A 111 -6.08 18.62 1.60
C ARG A 111 -5.41 17.81 0.49
N PHE A 112 -4.68 16.73 0.81
CA PHE A 112 -4.02 15.94 -0.22
C PHE A 112 -5.00 15.23 -1.14
N THR A 113 -6.11 14.70 -0.61
CA THR A 113 -7.13 14.07 -1.44
C THR A 113 -7.80 15.10 -2.36
N LEU A 114 -8.10 16.30 -1.86
CA LEU A 114 -8.67 17.39 -2.66
C LEU A 114 -7.68 17.91 -3.73
N ASP A 115 -6.40 18.05 -3.39
CA ASP A 115 -5.35 18.47 -4.34
C ASP A 115 -5.16 17.43 -5.47
N ALA A 116 -5.44 16.15 -5.20
CA ALA A 116 -5.37 15.06 -6.18
C ALA A 116 -6.60 14.94 -7.10
N MET A 117 -7.68 15.68 -6.83
CA MET A 117 -8.95 15.59 -7.57
C MET A 117 -8.82 15.89 -9.07
N PRO A 118 -8.12 16.95 -9.52
CA PRO A 118 -7.95 17.21 -10.94
C PRO A 118 -7.22 16.06 -11.64
N GLY A 119 -6.22 15.46 -10.98
CA GLY A 119 -5.49 14.30 -11.51
C GLY A 119 -6.40 13.08 -11.68
N LYS A 120 -7.27 12.80 -10.69
CA LYS A 120 -8.27 11.72 -10.80
C LYS A 120 -9.28 11.97 -11.92
N GLN A 121 -9.75 13.21 -12.09
CA GLN A 121 -10.66 13.56 -13.19
C GLN A 121 -10.00 13.43 -14.55
N MET A 122 -8.76 13.92 -14.70
CA MET A 122 -7.97 13.77 -15.91
C MET A 122 -7.70 12.30 -16.24
N ALA A 123 -7.46 11.45 -15.24
CA ALA A 123 -7.29 10.01 -15.44
C ALA A 123 -8.57 9.35 -15.96
N ILE A 124 -9.75 9.74 -15.45
CA ILE A 124 -11.04 9.24 -15.98
C ILE A 124 -11.22 9.69 -17.44
N ASP A 125 -10.88 10.94 -17.77
CA ASP A 125 -10.98 11.46 -19.13
C ASP A 125 -10.01 10.73 -20.08
N ALA A 126 -8.80 10.42 -19.60
CA ALA A 126 -7.84 9.62 -20.33
C ALA A 126 -8.34 8.19 -20.57
N ASP A 127 -8.92 7.53 -19.55
CA ASP A 127 -9.49 6.18 -19.68
C ASP A 127 -10.65 6.13 -20.69
N VAL A 128 -11.52 7.14 -20.69
CA VAL A 128 -12.62 7.26 -21.69
C VAL A 128 -12.06 7.46 -23.09
N ASN A 129 -11.08 8.34 -23.25
CA ASN A 129 -10.46 8.61 -24.56
C ASN A 129 -9.67 7.41 -25.08
N ALA A 130 -9.11 6.59 -24.19
CA ALA A 130 -8.42 5.34 -24.49
C ALA A 130 -9.39 4.16 -24.74
N GLY A 131 -10.70 4.34 -24.51
CA GLY A 131 -11.70 3.29 -24.67
C GLY A 131 -11.65 2.19 -23.60
N LEU A 132 -10.92 2.41 -22.49
CA LEU A 132 -10.81 1.46 -21.37
C LEU A 132 -12.10 1.38 -20.54
N ILE A 133 -12.89 2.46 -20.54
CA ILE A 133 -14.16 2.55 -19.83
C ILE A 133 -15.22 3.21 -20.71
N THR A 134 -16.48 2.87 -20.46
CA THR A 134 -17.65 3.46 -21.12
C THR A 134 -18.00 4.85 -20.56
N GLN A 135 -18.80 5.62 -21.28
CA GLN A 135 -19.30 6.93 -20.81
C GLN A 135 -20.13 6.82 -19.52
N ASP A 136 -20.90 5.73 -19.37
CA ASP A 136 -21.70 5.51 -18.17
C ASP A 136 -20.82 5.18 -16.96
N GLU A 137 -19.78 4.34 -17.12
CA GLU A 137 -18.79 4.08 -16.07
C GLU A 137 -18.01 5.34 -15.68
N ALA A 138 -17.62 6.15 -16.67
CA ALA A 138 -16.95 7.42 -16.43
C ALA A 138 -17.82 8.40 -15.64
N ARG A 139 -19.13 8.43 -15.92
CA ARG A 139 -20.08 9.22 -15.13
C ARG A 139 -20.13 8.74 -13.69
N THR A 140 -20.26 7.43 -13.44
CA THR A 140 -20.25 6.87 -12.08
C THR A 140 -18.95 7.17 -11.35
N ARG A 141 -17.78 7.01 -12.01
CA ARG A 141 -16.48 7.34 -11.41
C ARG A 141 -16.35 8.83 -11.08
N ARG A 142 -16.85 9.73 -11.94
CA ARG A 142 -16.86 11.18 -11.66
C ARG A 142 -17.79 11.53 -10.49
N GLU A 143 -18.93 10.86 -10.38
CA GLU A 143 -19.83 10.99 -9.24
C GLU A 143 -19.15 10.51 -7.95
N ASP A 144 -18.41 9.40 -7.97
CA ASP A 144 -17.62 8.91 -6.84
C ASP A 144 -16.53 9.89 -6.42
N VAL A 145 -15.77 10.40 -7.39
CA VAL A 145 -14.74 11.42 -7.17
C VAL A 145 -15.36 12.68 -6.53
N THR A 146 -16.51 13.13 -7.03
CA THR A 146 -17.24 14.27 -6.45
C THR A 146 -17.67 14.00 -5.00
N ARG A 147 -18.26 12.82 -4.73
CA ARG A 147 -18.63 12.40 -3.37
C ARG A 147 -17.42 12.33 -2.44
N GLU A 148 -16.26 11.92 -2.95
CA GLU A 148 -15.00 11.90 -2.20
C GLU A 148 -14.57 13.31 -1.80
N ALA A 149 -14.60 14.27 -2.72
CA ALA A 149 -14.31 15.67 -2.40
C ALA A 149 -15.30 16.25 -1.38
N ASP A 150 -16.61 16.03 -1.56
CA ASP A 150 -17.62 16.52 -0.62
C ASP A 150 -17.42 15.91 0.78
N PHE A 151 -17.12 14.61 0.85
CA PHE A 151 -16.83 13.92 2.10
C PHE A 151 -15.63 14.52 2.83
N TYR A 152 -14.47 14.63 2.16
CA TYR A 152 -13.26 15.17 2.77
C TYR A 152 -13.35 16.66 3.09
N GLY A 153 -14.05 17.45 2.26
CA GLY A 153 -14.35 18.85 2.53
C GLY A 153 -15.24 19.03 3.77
N ALA A 154 -16.30 18.23 3.90
CA ALA A 154 -17.15 18.22 5.08
C ALA A 154 -16.41 17.71 6.33
N MET A 155 -15.49 16.75 6.18
CA MET A 155 -14.67 16.22 7.27
C MET A 155 -13.70 17.25 7.86
N ASP A 156 -13.03 18.06 7.04
CA ASP A 156 -12.18 19.15 7.55
C ASP A 156 -13.00 20.10 8.45
N GLY A 157 -14.20 20.48 7.98
CA GLY A 157 -15.14 21.27 8.77
C GLY A 157 -15.56 20.59 10.08
N ALA A 158 -16.05 19.35 10.01
CA ALA A 158 -16.54 18.59 11.17
C ALA A 158 -15.44 18.35 12.21
N SER A 159 -14.19 18.11 11.80
CA SER A 159 -13.06 17.91 12.70
C SER A 159 -12.76 19.14 13.57
N LYS A 160 -12.99 20.36 13.03
CA LYS A 160 -12.84 21.63 13.79
C LYS A 160 -13.90 21.75 14.88
N PHE A 161 -15.11 21.23 14.68
CA PHE A 161 -16.15 21.17 15.71
C PHE A 161 -15.76 20.24 16.86
N VAL A 162 -15.18 19.07 16.57
CA VAL A 162 -14.70 18.14 17.61
C VAL A 162 -13.59 18.79 18.45
N ARG A 163 -12.68 19.55 17.82
CA ARG A 163 -11.67 20.34 18.53
C ARG A 163 -12.30 21.41 19.41
N GLY A 164 -13.31 22.12 18.92
CA GLY A 164 -14.07 23.12 19.68
C GLY A 164 -14.76 22.52 20.91
N ASP A 165 -15.37 21.34 20.77
CA ASP A 165 -15.99 20.59 21.86
C ASP A 165 -14.99 20.21 22.95
N ALA A 166 -13.81 19.71 22.60
CA ALA A 166 -12.79 19.37 23.58
C ALA A 166 -12.29 20.60 24.38
N ILE A 167 -12.19 21.77 23.75
CA ILE A 167 -11.87 23.03 24.44
C ILE A 167 -13.02 23.42 25.38
N ALA A 168 -14.26 23.33 24.91
CA ALA A 168 -15.44 23.63 25.72
C ALA A 168 -15.53 22.71 26.95
N GLY A 169 -15.23 21.41 26.81
CA GLY A 169 -15.19 20.47 27.92
C GLY A 169 -14.17 20.86 29.01
N ILE A 170 -12.98 21.32 28.61
CA ILE A 170 -11.97 21.83 29.56
C ILE A 170 -12.46 23.09 30.27
N LEU A 171 -13.11 24.01 29.55
CA LEU A 171 -13.65 25.23 30.17
C LEU A 171 -14.79 24.90 31.15
N ILE A 172 -15.68 23.99 30.77
CA ILE A 172 -16.78 23.51 31.61
C ILE A 172 -16.24 22.88 32.90
N LEU A 173 -15.15 22.12 32.82
CA LEU A 173 -14.48 21.58 34.01
C LEU A 173 -14.09 22.68 35.00
N PHE A 174 -13.40 23.72 34.53
CA PHE A 174 -12.99 24.83 35.39
C PHE A 174 -14.19 25.58 35.97
N ILE A 175 -15.23 25.80 35.15
CA ILE A 175 -16.47 26.46 35.58
C ILE A 175 -17.17 25.63 36.67
N ASN A 176 -17.24 24.31 36.51
CA ASN A 176 -17.91 23.43 37.47
C ASN A 176 -17.16 23.34 38.80
N ILE A 177 -15.82 23.25 38.78
CA ILE A 177 -15.02 23.23 40.01
C ILE A 177 -15.10 24.59 40.73
N ILE A 178 -14.79 25.69 40.04
CA ILE A 178 -14.70 27.02 40.65
C ILE A 178 -16.10 27.55 41.01
N GLY A 179 -17.03 27.46 40.07
CA GLY A 179 -18.41 27.91 40.26
C GLY A 179 -19.16 27.04 41.27
N GLY A 180 -18.94 25.72 41.24
CA GLY A 180 -19.51 24.79 42.21
C GLY A 180 -19.01 25.06 43.63
N LEU A 181 -17.70 25.28 43.79
CA LEU A 181 -17.12 25.66 45.08
C LEU A 181 -17.72 26.98 45.61
N ALA A 182 -17.78 28.01 44.75
CA ALA A 182 -18.33 29.31 45.13
C ALA A 182 -19.81 29.22 45.51
N ILE A 183 -20.63 28.51 44.72
CA ILE A 183 -22.06 28.31 45.01
C ILE A 183 -22.24 27.48 46.29
N GLY A 184 -21.51 26.38 46.43
CA GLY A 184 -21.57 25.51 47.60
C GLY A 184 -21.24 26.23 48.90
N THR A 185 -20.13 26.99 48.94
CA THR A 185 -19.71 27.67 50.16
C THR A 185 -20.42 29.00 50.42
N LEU A 186 -20.73 29.78 49.38
CA LEU A 186 -21.29 31.14 49.56
C LEU A 186 -22.82 31.19 49.58
N GLN A 187 -23.50 30.28 48.85
CA GLN A 187 -24.97 30.29 48.78
C GLN A 187 -25.63 29.22 49.65
N PHE A 188 -24.97 28.08 49.82
CA PHE A 188 -25.52 26.91 50.53
C PHE A 188 -24.82 26.61 51.86
N ASP A 189 -23.90 27.47 52.31
CA ASP A 189 -23.14 27.35 53.58
C ASP A 189 -22.49 25.97 53.79
N LEU A 190 -22.10 25.28 52.72
CA LEU A 190 -21.41 24.00 52.82
C LEU A 190 -19.97 24.18 53.35
N PRO A 191 -19.49 23.29 54.25
CA PRO A 191 -18.09 23.23 54.59
C PRO A 191 -17.22 23.07 53.35
N LEU A 192 -16.10 23.81 53.29
CA LEU A 192 -15.20 23.82 52.14
C LEU A 192 -14.76 22.41 51.71
N ALA A 193 -14.51 21.52 52.67
CA ALA A 193 -14.12 20.14 52.42
C ALA A 193 -15.23 19.33 51.73
N ASP A 194 -16.49 19.49 52.15
CA ASP A 194 -17.64 18.79 51.56
C ASP A 194 -18.01 19.37 50.19
N ALA A 195 -17.92 20.69 50.04
CA ALA A 195 -18.09 21.33 48.74
C ALA A 195 -17.01 20.86 47.74
N LEU A 196 -15.73 20.83 48.14
CA LEU A 196 -14.66 20.27 47.32
C LEU A 196 -14.95 18.81 46.97
N ARG A 197 -15.37 17.99 47.94
CA ARG A 197 -15.68 16.58 47.73
C ARG A 197 -16.79 16.37 46.70
N ASN A 198 -17.95 17.01 46.90
CA ASN A 198 -19.13 16.83 46.06
C ASN A 198 -18.90 17.38 44.66
N TYR A 199 -18.48 18.64 44.54
CA TYR A 199 -18.33 19.30 43.24
C TYR A 199 -17.14 18.74 42.46
N THR A 200 -16.03 18.37 43.09
CA THR A 200 -14.91 17.73 42.38
C THR A 200 -15.30 16.36 41.84
N LEU A 201 -15.98 15.53 42.64
CA LEU A 201 -16.42 14.20 42.19
C LEU A 201 -17.42 14.30 41.04
N LEU A 202 -18.44 15.14 41.19
CA LEU A 202 -19.45 15.37 40.16
C LEU A 202 -18.83 15.92 38.87
N THR A 203 -17.85 16.81 38.99
CA THR A 203 -17.17 17.42 37.85
C THR A 203 -16.24 16.43 37.13
N ILE A 204 -15.49 15.61 37.88
CA ILE A 204 -14.69 14.53 37.30
C ILE A 204 -15.60 13.50 36.61
N GLY A 205 -16.68 13.10 37.27
CA GLY A 205 -17.67 12.17 36.71
C GLY A 205 -18.29 12.69 35.42
N ASP A 206 -18.77 13.94 35.41
CA ASP A 206 -19.34 14.60 34.24
C ASP A 206 -18.33 14.69 33.09
N GLY A 207 -17.10 15.12 33.41
CA GLY A 207 -16.00 15.17 32.45
C GLY A 207 -15.70 13.82 31.82
N LEU A 208 -15.61 12.74 32.61
CA LEU A 208 -15.34 11.39 32.12
C LEU A 208 -16.44 10.85 31.21
N VAL A 209 -17.70 11.03 31.63
CA VAL A 209 -18.87 10.63 30.85
C VAL A 209 -18.90 11.34 29.50
N ALA A 210 -18.50 12.61 29.46
CA ALA A 210 -18.37 13.38 28.22
C ALA A 210 -17.14 12.98 27.38
N GLN A 211 -16.05 12.52 28.03
CA GLN A 211 -14.78 12.21 27.37
C GLN A 211 -14.81 10.88 26.61
N ILE A 212 -15.47 9.85 27.14
CA ILE A 212 -15.50 8.52 26.52
C ILE A 212 -16.07 8.59 25.08
N PRO A 213 -17.27 9.18 24.84
CA PRO A 213 -17.77 9.36 23.49
C PRO A 213 -16.84 10.22 22.62
N SER A 214 -16.19 11.24 23.19
CA SER A 214 -15.22 12.09 22.48
C SER A 214 -14.05 11.29 21.93
N LEU A 215 -13.47 10.45 22.77
CA LEU A 215 -12.34 9.60 22.43
C LEU A 215 -12.74 8.62 21.33
N VAL A 216 -13.89 7.95 21.52
CA VAL A 216 -14.43 6.96 20.57
C VAL A 216 -14.69 7.61 19.20
N LEU A 217 -15.33 8.78 19.16
CA LEU A 217 -15.60 9.51 17.91
C LEU A 217 -14.32 10.06 17.26
N SER A 218 -13.36 10.53 18.05
CA SER A 218 -12.07 11.01 17.53
C SER A 218 -11.24 9.85 16.94
N SER A 219 -11.28 8.68 17.57
CA SER A 219 -10.68 7.45 17.03
C SER A 219 -11.39 6.99 15.76
N ALA A 220 -12.73 7.00 15.72
CA ALA A 220 -13.48 6.70 14.50
C ALA A 220 -13.12 7.66 13.36
N THR A 221 -13.01 8.96 13.67
CA THR A 221 -12.55 9.98 12.71
C THR A 221 -11.15 9.69 12.18
N ALA A 222 -10.21 9.31 13.05
CA ALA A 222 -8.86 8.94 12.61
C ALA A 222 -8.88 7.68 11.73
N ILE A 223 -9.66 6.66 12.09
CA ILE A 223 -9.75 5.40 11.33
C ILE A 223 -10.37 5.64 9.94
N ILE A 224 -11.46 6.40 9.84
CA ILE A 224 -12.14 6.60 8.55
C ILE A 224 -11.28 7.43 7.58
N VAL A 225 -10.53 8.42 8.08
CA VAL A 225 -9.70 9.30 7.24
C VAL A 225 -8.35 8.68 6.87
N THR A 226 -7.85 7.71 7.65
CA THR A 226 -6.64 6.95 7.32
C THR A 226 -6.92 5.67 6.56
N ARG A 227 -8.20 5.37 6.28
CA ARG A 227 -8.59 4.16 5.57
C ARG A 227 -8.17 4.27 4.11
N VAL A 228 -7.35 3.32 3.68
CA VAL A 228 -7.06 3.09 2.27
C VAL A 228 -8.26 2.36 1.67
N SER A 229 -8.79 2.88 0.56
CA SER A 229 -9.86 2.20 -0.18
C SER A 229 -9.38 0.81 -0.63
N GLY A 230 -10.07 -0.23 -0.20
CA GLY A 230 -9.75 -1.62 -0.54
C GLY A 230 -10.98 -2.52 -0.45
N GLU A 231 -10.86 -3.73 -0.98
CA GLU A 231 -11.96 -4.70 -1.04
C GLU A 231 -12.07 -5.56 0.25
N THR A 232 -11.06 -5.52 1.11
CA THR A 232 -10.97 -6.36 2.31
C THR A 232 -11.35 -5.58 3.57
N LYS A 233 -12.04 -6.24 4.51
CA LYS A 233 -12.36 -5.65 5.81
C LYS A 233 -11.08 -5.39 6.60
N MET A 234 -11.07 -4.28 7.35
CA MET A 234 -9.95 -3.90 8.20
C MET A 234 -9.63 -4.96 9.27
N SER A 235 -10.65 -5.61 9.84
CA SER A 235 -10.46 -6.71 10.80
C SER A 235 -9.60 -7.82 10.20
N ASP A 236 -9.88 -8.15 8.95
CA ASP A 236 -9.26 -9.26 8.26
C ASP A 236 -7.85 -8.87 7.83
N GLN A 237 -7.66 -7.62 7.36
CA GLN A 237 -6.33 -7.06 7.07
C GLN A 237 -5.43 -6.98 8.31
N VAL A 238 -5.92 -6.47 9.44
CA VAL A 238 -5.14 -6.41 10.68
C VAL A 238 -4.80 -7.82 11.16
N MET A 239 -5.75 -8.75 11.11
CA MET A 239 -5.51 -10.14 11.53
C MET A 239 -4.48 -10.83 10.62
N SER A 240 -4.67 -10.76 9.30
CA SER A 240 -3.76 -11.36 8.31
C SER A 240 -2.37 -10.71 8.31
N GLN A 241 -2.26 -9.39 8.50
CA GLN A 241 -0.95 -8.72 8.49
C GLN A 241 -0.18 -8.90 9.80
N LEU A 242 -0.86 -8.82 10.96
CA LEU A 242 -0.19 -8.96 12.26
C LEU A 242 0.08 -10.42 12.62
N PHE A 243 -0.87 -11.32 12.33
CA PHE A 243 -0.79 -12.73 12.72
C PHE A 243 -0.50 -13.68 11.55
N GLY A 244 -0.65 -13.26 10.29
CA GLY A 244 -0.38 -14.12 9.14
C GLY A 244 1.10 -14.26 8.78
N ASN A 245 2.00 -13.47 9.37
CA ASN A 245 3.44 -13.59 9.12
C ASN A 245 4.14 -14.36 10.28
N PRO A 246 4.59 -15.61 10.07
CA PRO A 246 5.24 -16.40 11.11
C PRO A 246 6.55 -15.77 11.62
N MET A 247 7.26 -15.01 10.78
CA MET A 247 8.49 -14.32 11.18
C MET A 247 8.21 -13.22 12.20
N VAL A 248 7.13 -12.45 12.00
CA VAL A 248 6.72 -11.38 12.93
C VAL A 248 6.38 -11.98 14.30
N LEU A 249 5.54 -13.01 14.32
CA LEU A 249 5.16 -13.70 15.56
C LEU A 249 6.36 -14.36 16.25
N GLY A 250 7.29 -14.93 15.50
CA GLY A 250 8.51 -15.53 16.03
C GLY A 250 9.43 -14.51 16.71
N VAL A 251 9.64 -13.35 16.08
CA VAL A 251 10.44 -12.25 16.64
C VAL A 251 9.79 -11.68 17.90
N VAL A 252 8.48 -11.44 17.88
CA VAL A 252 7.73 -10.97 19.06
C VAL A 252 7.82 -11.99 20.20
N GLY A 253 7.61 -13.28 19.91
CA GLY A 253 7.73 -14.35 20.90
C GLY A 253 9.12 -14.43 21.53
N ALA A 254 10.18 -14.27 20.73
CA ALA A 254 11.55 -14.22 21.22
C ALA A 254 11.78 -13.01 22.15
N ILE A 255 11.39 -11.80 21.74
CA ILE A 255 11.54 -10.58 22.55
C ILE A 255 10.79 -10.70 23.88
N MET A 256 9.53 -11.16 23.84
CA MET A 256 8.72 -11.36 25.06
C MET A 256 9.37 -12.39 26.00
N THR A 257 9.92 -13.47 25.46
CA THR A 257 10.64 -14.48 26.25
C THR A 257 11.90 -13.91 26.89
N PHE A 258 12.71 -13.15 26.14
CA PHE A 258 13.89 -12.47 26.66
C PHE A 258 13.55 -11.46 27.76
N MET A 259 12.50 -10.66 27.56
CA MET A 259 12.00 -9.74 28.59
C MET A 259 11.53 -10.48 29.85
N GLY A 260 10.86 -11.62 29.70
CA GLY A 260 10.39 -12.45 30.81
C GLY A 260 11.49 -13.16 31.61
N LEU A 261 12.72 -13.21 31.10
CA LEU A 261 13.89 -13.74 31.81
C LEU A 261 14.59 -12.68 32.69
N ILE A 262 14.25 -11.39 32.54
CA ILE A 262 14.85 -10.30 33.31
C ILE A 262 14.27 -10.30 34.74
N PRO A 263 15.11 -10.39 35.80
CA PRO A 263 14.64 -10.34 37.18
C PRO A 263 13.96 -9.00 37.49
N GLY A 264 12.79 -9.04 38.13
CA GLY A 264 12.03 -7.85 38.53
C GLY A 264 10.92 -7.42 37.56
N MET A 265 10.79 -8.07 36.40
CA MET A 265 9.65 -7.86 35.50
C MET A 265 8.49 -8.84 35.81
N PRO A 266 7.26 -8.58 35.33
CA PRO A 266 6.13 -9.51 35.40
C PRO A 266 6.36 -10.79 34.57
N ASN A 267 7.29 -11.65 35.00
CA ASN A 267 7.81 -12.78 34.22
C ASN A 267 6.70 -13.71 33.74
N PHE A 268 5.68 -13.95 34.56
CA PHE A 268 4.53 -14.76 34.17
C PHE A 268 3.79 -14.19 32.95
N ALA A 269 3.56 -12.87 32.88
CA ALA A 269 2.86 -12.25 31.76
C ALA A 269 3.70 -12.30 30.46
N PHE A 270 5.00 -11.98 30.57
CA PHE A 270 5.90 -11.97 29.41
C PHE A 270 6.19 -13.37 28.87
N LEU A 271 6.42 -14.36 29.74
CA LEU A 271 6.68 -15.74 29.31
C LEU A 271 5.43 -16.40 28.71
N THR A 272 4.25 -16.15 29.26
CA THR A 272 2.99 -16.70 28.70
C THR A 272 2.68 -16.12 27.33
N LEU A 273 2.82 -14.80 27.15
CA LEU A 273 2.67 -14.16 25.85
C LEU A 273 3.77 -14.56 24.87
N GLY A 274 5.00 -14.74 25.33
CA GLY A 274 6.12 -15.23 24.52
C GLY A 274 5.85 -16.62 23.97
N VAL A 275 5.44 -17.55 24.83
CA VAL A 275 5.05 -18.91 24.42
C VAL A 275 3.85 -18.88 23.47
N ALA A 276 2.82 -18.08 23.74
CA ALA A 276 1.65 -17.96 22.87
C ALA A 276 2.01 -17.43 21.48
N ALA A 277 2.86 -16.40 21.40
CA ALA A 277 3.33 -15.84 20.13
C ALA A 277 4.21 -16.82 19.34
N SER A 278 5.14 -17.52 20.00
CA SER A 278 5.96 -18.55 19.36
C SER A 278 5.14 -19.76 18.91
N ALA A 279 4.12 -20.17 19.68
CA ALA A 279 3.19 -21.21 19.27
C ALA A 279 2.35 -20.77 18.06
N GLY A 280 1.89 -19.52 18.05
CA GLY A 280 1.21 -18.91 16.91
C GLY A 280 2.08 -18.88 15.66
N ALA A 281 3.35 -18.49 15.79
CA ALA A 281 4.33 -18.51 14.70
C ALA A 281 4.53 -19.92 14.13
N TYR A 282 4.64 -20.92 15.00
CA TYR A 282 4.78 -22.31 14.58
C TYR A 282 3.52 -22.82 13.86
N TYR A 283 2.33 -22.47 14.36
CA TYR A 283 1.06 -22.85 13.74
C TYR A 283 0.89 -22.23 12.36
N THR A 284 1.19 -20.94 12.20
CA THR A 284 1.05 -20.24 10.91
C THR A 284 2.09 -20.68 9.91
N TRP A 285 3.33 -20.92 10.36
CA TRP A 285 4.38 -21.50 9.52
C TRP A 285 3.98 -22.90 9.02
N LYS A 286 3.46 -23.76 9.90
CA LYS A 286 2.99 -25.09 9.54
C LYS A 286 1.80 -25.05 8.58
N HIS A 287 0.85 -24.14 8.78
CA HIS A 287 -0.29 -23.97 7.87
C HIS A 287 0.15 -23.49 6.48
N GLN A 288 1.07 -22.53 6.41
CA GLN A 288 1.64 -22.07 5.13
C GLN A 288 2.41 -23.17 4.42
N GLN A 289 3.17 -23.99 5.18
CA GLN A 289 3.89 -25.12 4.62
C GLN A 289 2.94 -26.22 4.15
N GLN A 290 1.82 -26.44 4.84
CA GLN A 290 0.77 -27.36 4.41
C GLN A 290 0.02 -26.86 3.17
N GLU A 291 -0.20 -25.55 3.01
CA GLU A 291 -0.76 -24.98 1.79
C GLU A 291 0.22 -25.08 0.60
N LEU A 292 1.52 -24.88 0.84
CA LEU A 292 2.56 -25.06 -0.19
C LEU A 292 2.69 -26.53 -0.61
N VAL A 293 2.71 -27.45 0.36
CA VAL A 293 2.76 -28.89 0.10
C VAL A 293 1.44 -29.40 -0.50
N ALA A 294 0.28 -28.89 -0.09
CA ALA A 294 -1.01 -29.22 -0.70
C ALA A 294 -1.18 -28.61 -2.10
N ALA A 295 -0.49 -27.51 -2.42
CA ALA A 295 -0.40 -26.98 -3.78
C ALA A 295 0.56 -27.78 -4.67
N GLU A 296 1.59 -28.43 -4.09
CA GLU A 296 2.51 -29.36 -4.78
C GLU A 296 1.96 -30.81 -4.87
N GLU A 297 1.17 -31.25 -3.89
CA GLU A 297 0.56 -32.59 -3.79
C GLU A 297 -0.90 -32.62 -4.24
N ALA A 298 -1.49 -31.48 -4.60
CA ALA A 298 -2.70 -31.49 -5.39
C ALA A 298 -2.40 -32.34 -6.62
N PRO A 299 -3.16 -33.44 -6.85
CA PRO A 299 -3.12 -34.06 -8.15
C PRO A 299 -3.32 -32.94 -9.16
N VAL A 300 -2.48 -32.88 -10.18
CA VAL A 300 -2.94 -32.38 -11.45
C VAL A 300 -4.13 -33.28 -11.76
N GLU A 301 -5.33 -32.87 -11.30
CA GLU A 301 -6.54 -33.22 -11.99
C GLU A 301 -6.20 -32.83 -13.41
N GLN A 302 -5.94 -33.86 -14.23
CA GLN A 302 -6.28 -33.78 -15.62
C GLN A 302 -7.66 -33.17 -15.57
N GLU A 303 -7.74 -31.88 -15.85
CA GLU A 303 -8.98 -31.24 -16.21
C GLU A 303 -9.55 -32.23 -17.22
N THR A 304 -10.59 -32.95 -16.80
CA THR A 304 -11.56 -33.45 -17.74
C THR A 304 -11.85 -32.25 -18.57
N SER A 305 -11.30 -32.24 -19.79
CA SER A 305 -11.49 -31.19 -20.78
C SER A 305 -12.90 -30.71 -20.57
N PRO A 306 -13.12 -29.43 -20.21
CA PRO A 306 -14.45 -28.88 -20.33
C PRO A 306 -14.86 -29.28 -21.75
N GLU A 307 -15.98 -30.00 -21.88
CA GLU A 307 -16.56 -30.32 -23.18
C GLU A 307 -16.33 -29.12 -24.07
N ALA A 308 -15.59 -29.34 -25.17
CA ALA A 308 -15.10 -28.32 -26.08
C ALA A 308 -15.92 -27.03 -25.99
N ARG A 309 -15.47 -26.11 -25.13
CA ARG A 309 -15.83 -24.71 -25.31
C ARG A 309 -15.23 -24.40 -26.67
N ASP A 310 -16.09 -24.11 -27.64
CA ASP A 310 -15.63 -23.57 -28.90
C ASP A 310 -14.67 -22.42 -28.56
N LEU A 311 -13.43 -22.53 -29.06
CA LEU A 311 -12.38 -21.53 -28.87
C LEU A 311 -13.00 -20.15 -29.10
N SER A 312 -13.02 -19.34 -28.06
CA SER A 312 -13.58 -17.99 -28.10
C SER A 312 -12.46 -16.99 -28.38
N TRP A 313 -12.83 -15.79 -28.83
CA TRP A 313 -11.86 -14.70 -28.97
C TRP A 313 -11.20 -14.30 -27.63
N GLU A 314 -11.77 -14.73 -26.50
CA GLU A 314 -11.23 -14.51 -25.15
C GLU A 314 -10.06 -15.45 -24.84
N ASP A 315 -9.90 -16.55 -25.60
CA ASP A 315 -8.80 -17.51 -25.46
C ASP A 315 -7.55 -17.10 -26.29
N VAL A 316 -7.66 -16.05 -27.11
CA VAL A 316 -6.56 -15.50 -27.90
C VAL A 316 -5.76 -14.54 -27.02
N GLY A 317 -4.75 -15.09 -26.33
CA GLY A 317 -3.80 -14.29 -25.56
C GLY A 317 -2.99 -13.31 -26.44
N PRO A 318 -2.56 -12.16 -25.89
CA PRO A 318 -1.70 -11.24 -26.61
C PRO A 318 -0.35 -11.88 -26.94
N VAL A 319 0.15 -11.63 -28.14
CA VAL A 319 1.45 -12.14 -28.60
C VAL A 319 2.56 -11.32 -27.96
N ASP A 320 3.58 -11.98 -27.41
CA ASP A 320 4.75 -11.28 -26.88
C ASP A 320 5.52 -10.57 -28.00
N ILE A 321 5.76 -9.27 -27.83
CA ILE A 321 6.48 -8.46 -28.81
C ILE A 321 7.93 -8.92 -28.93
N ILE A 322 8.59 -9.25 -27.82
CA ILE A 322 9.95 -9.82 -27.79
C ILE A 322 9.93 -11.09 -26.94
N GLY A 323 10.21 -12.23 -27.57
CA GLY A 323 10.32 -13.55 -26.94
C GLY A 323 11.74 -14.10 -27.02
N LEU A 324 12.15 -14.82 -25.98
CA LEU A 324 13.36 -15.64 -25.97
C LEU A 324 12.98 -17.04 -25.49
N GLU A 325 12.95 -17.98 -26.41
CA GLU A 325 12.77 -19.39 -26.09
C GLU A 325 14.13 -20.05 -25.85
N VAL A 326 14.21 -20.87 -24.80
CA VAL A 326 15.45 -21.55 -24.42
C VAL A 326 15.25 -23.05 -24.27
N GLY A 327 16.21 -23.83 -24.78
CA GLY A 327 16.28 -25.26 -24.51
C GLY A 327 16.62 -25.55 -23.04
N TYR A 328 16.28 -26.76 -22.57
CA TYR A 328 16.33 -27.08 -21.14
C TYR A 328 17.73 -26.97 -20.49
N ARG A 329 18.84 -27.10 -21.24
CA ARG A 329 20.19 -26.93 -20.67
C ARG A 329 20.57 -25.47 -20.43
N LEU A 330 19.81 -24.53 -20.97
CA LEU A 330 20.04 -23.10 -20.81
C LEU A 330 19.24 -22.51 -19.64
N ILE A 331 18.28 -23.26 -19.08
CA ILE A 331 17.45 -22.83 -17.92
C ILE A 331 18.31 -22.30 -16.75
N PRO A 332 19.42 -22.94 -16.34
CA PRO A 332 20.26 -22.42 -15.27
C PRO A 332 20.86 -21.02 -15.55
N LEU A 333 21.02 -20.64 -16.83
CA LEU A 333 21.55 -19.32 -17.20
C LEU A 333 20.53 -18.19 -16.98
N VAL A 334 19.22 -18.52 -17.00
CA VAL A 334 18.12 -17.55 -16.83
C VAL A 334 17.56 -17.53 -15.40
N ASP A 335 17.77 -18.59 -14.61
CA ASP A 335 17.32 -18.67 -13.21
C ASP A 335 18.27 -17.93 -12.24
N ARG A 336 17.75 -16.88 -11.61
CA ARG A 336 18.48 -16.07 -10.61
C ARG A 336 18.83 -16.84 -9.34
N THR A 337 18.02 -17.82 -8.95
CA THR A 337 18.27 -18.62 -7.74
C THR A 337 19.46 -19.56 -7.93
N GLN A 338 19.77 -19.91 -9.18
CA GLN A 338 20.90 -20.75 -9.59
C GLN A 338 22.14 -19.93 -9.99
N GLY A 339 22.12 -18.59 -9.81
CA GLY A 339 23.21 -17.71 -10.19
C GLY A 339 23.27 -17.36 -11.68
N GLY A 340 22.15 -17.52 -12.41
CA GLY A 340 22.04 -17.20 -13.82
C GLY A 340 22.29 -15.71 -14.12
N GLN A 341 23.18 -15.44 -15.07
CA GLN A 341 23.61 -14.08 -15.45
C GLN A 341 22.88 -13.52 -16.68
N MET A 342 22.15 -14.36 -17.42
CA MET A 342 21.54 -13.98 -18.70
C MET A 342 20.47 -12.89 -18.52
N MET A 343 19.65 -12.98 -17.48
CA MET A 343 18.62 -11.99 -17.17
C MET A 343 19.17 -10.58 -16.98
N ASP A 344 20.32 -10.46 -16.30
CA ASP A 344 20.93 -9.16 -16.03
C ASP A 344 21.60 -8.58 -17.28
N ARG A 345 22.17 -9.45 -18.14
CA ARG A 345 22.69 -9.04 -19.44
C ARG A 345 21.58 -8.56 -20.37
N ILE A 346 20.45 -9.26 -20.45
CA ILE A 346 19.28 -8.85 -21.26
C ILE A 346 18.74 -7.50 -20.77
N LYS A 347 18.64 -7.29 -19.44
CA LYS A 347 18.27 -5.98 -18.88
C LYS A 347 19.26 -4.89 -19.26
N GLY A 348 20.56 -5.20 -19.27
CA GLY A 348 21.61 -4.31 -19.73
C GLY A 348 21.46 -3.90 -21.20
N VAL A 349 21.23 -4.88 -22.08
CA VAL A 349 20.98 -4.66 -23.52
C VAL A 349 19.77 -3.75 -23.71
N ARG A 350 18.64 -4.06 -23.08
CA ARG A 350 17.42 -3.26 -23.14
C ARG A 350 17.68 -1.81 -22.74
N LYS A 351 18.37 -1.60 -21.61
CA LYS A 351 18.70 -0.25 -21.12
C LYS A 351 19.59 0.51 -22.11
N LYS A 352 20.62 -0.13 -22.65
CA LYS A 352 21.54 0.47 -23.62
C LYS A 352 20.79 0.86 -24.90
N LEU A 353 20.05 -0.07 -25.51
CA LEU A 353 19.29 0.19 -26.73
C LEU A 353 18.24 1.28 -26.53
N SER A 354 17.56 1.32 -25.38
CA SER A 354 16.57 2.38 -25.13
C SER A 354 17.21 3.76 -25.04
N GLN A 355 18.46 3.85 -24.57
CA GLN A 355 19.20 5.11 -24.52
C GLN A 355 19.72 5.52 -25.90
N GLU A 356 20.15 4.57 -26.72
CA GLU A 356 20.69 4.82 -28.06
C GLU A 356 19.59 5.14 -29.08
N LEU A 357 18.48 4.39 -29.06
CA LEU A 357 17.36 4.57 -29.99
C LEU A 357 16.38 5.66 -29.55
N GLY A 358 16.44 6.06 -28.28
CA GLY A 358 15.65 7.16 -27.74
C GLY A 358 14.21 6.82 -27.38
N PHE A 359 13.81 5.54 -27.41
CA PHE A 359 12.52 5.04 -26.92
C PHE A 359 12.69 3.78 -26.05
N LEU A 360 11.72 3.48 -25.19
CA LEU A 360 11.82 2.34 -24.29
C LEU A 360 11.53 1.03 -25.03
N ILE A 361 12.52 0.15 -25.10
CA ILE A 361 12.36 -1.20 -25.67
C ILE A 361 11.46 -2.04 -24.77
N GLN A 362 10.62 -2.89 -25.34
CA GLN A 362 9.69 -3.75 -24.61
C GLN A 362 10.44 -4.81 -23.76
N PRO A 363 9.81 -5.34 -22.69
CA PRO A 363 10.38 -6.45 -21.93
C PRO A 363 10.55 -7.70 -22.81
N VAL A 364 11.62 -8.46 -22.55
CA VAL A 364 11.90 -9.74 -23.20
C VAL A 364 11.27 -10.85 -22.35
N HIS A 365 10.29 -11.55 -22.89
CA HIS A 365 9.67 -12.70 -22.23
C HIS A 365 10.48 -13.95 -22.50
N ILE A 366 10.99 -14.57 -21.44
CA ILE A 366 11.77 -15.81 -21.54
C ILE A 366 10.88 -16.99 -21.23
N ARG A 367 10.89 -18.01 -22.09
CA ARG A 367 10.14 -19.26 -21.91
C ARG A 367 11.04 -20.45 -22.20
N ASP A 368 10.87 -21.54 -21.47
CA ASP A 368 11.44 -22.81 -21.87
C ASP A 368 10.62 -23.42 -23.01
N ASN A 369 11.31 -24.00 -23.99
CA ASN A 369 10.68 -24.72 -25.08
C ASN A 369 11.35 -26.10 -25.22
N LEU A 370 10.61 -27.14 -24.84
CA LEU A 370 11.08 -28.53 -24.88
C LEU A 370 11.22 -29.09 -26.31
N GLU A 371 10.67 -28.41 -27.32
CA GLU A 371 10.84 -28.75 -28.73
C GLU A 371 12.20 -28.29 -29.29
N LEU A 372 12.87 -27.34 -28.62
CA LEU A 372 14.21 -26.89 -29.01
C LEU A 372 15.27 -27.92 -28.64
N ALA A 373 16.36 -27.92 -29.42
CA ALA A 373 17.55 -28.69 -29.04
C ALA A 373 18.05 -28.24 -27.65
N PRO A 374 18.69 -29.13 -26.86
CA PRO A 374 19.03 -28.85 -25.46
C PRO A 374 19.79 -27.54 -25.24
N ASN A 375 20.70 -27.22 -26.16
CA ASN A 375 21.62 -26.10 -26.15
C ASN A 375 21.19 -24.94 -27.06
N ALA A 376 20.03 -25.04 -27.70
CA ALA A 376 19.53 -24.02 -28.61
C ALA A 376 18.72 -22.96 -27.87
N TYR A 377 18.74 -21.74 -28.41
CA TYR A 377 17.81 -20.68 -28.07
C TYR A 377 17.27 -20.06 -29.34
N ARG A 378 16.08 -19.47 -29.24
CA ARG A 378 15.38 -18.82 -30.34
C ARG A 378 14.85 -17.46 -29.89
N ILE A 379 15.08 -16.44 -30.69
CA ILE A 379 14.57 -15.08 -30.46
C ILE A 379 13.38 -14.87 -31.37
N LEU A 380 12.26 -14.42 -30.79
CA LEU A 380 11.02 -14.15 -31.49
C LEU A 380 10.68 -12.66 -31.41
N LEU A 381 10.21 -12.11 -32.53
CA LEU A 381 9.59 -10.80 -32.58
C LEU A 381 8.14 -10.95 -33.03
N MET A 382 7.20 -10.46 -32.23
CA MET A 382 5.76 -10.60 -32.49
C MET A 382 5.36 -12.06 -32.79
N GLY A 383 5.96 -13.01 -32.06
CA GLY A 383 5.74 -14.46 -32.23
C GLY A 383 6.43 -15.10 -33.44
N VAL A 384 7.18 -14.35 -34.26
CA VAL A 384 7.91 -14.86 -35.42
C VAL A 384 9.38 -15.07 -35.07
N PRO A 385 9.97 -16.26 -35.33
CA PRO A 385 11.39 -16.49 -35.10
C PRO A 385 12.25 -15.63 -36.03
N VAL A 386 13.13 -14.81 -35.46
CA VAL A 386 14.06 -13.93 -36.20
C VAL A 386 15.51 -14.37 -36.07
N GLY A 387 15.84 -15.18 -35.06
CA GLY A 387 17.18 -15.73 -34.89
C GLY A 387 17.19 -16.98 -34.03
N GLU A 388 18.06 -17.92 -34.35
CA GLU A 388 18.25 -19.18 -33.62
C GLU A 388 19.72 -19.57 -33.64
N ALA A 389 20.25 -20.03 -32.50
CA ALA A 389 21.62 -20.52 -32.42
C ALA A 389 21.80 -21.49 -31.24
N GLU A 390 22.89 -22.27 -31.28
CA GLU A 390 23.30 -23.14 -30.20
C GLU A 390 24.43 -22.52 -29.36
N ILE A 391 24.33 -22.66 -28.04
CA ILE A 391 25.35 -22.22 -27.09
C ILE A 391 25.69 -23.31 -26.09
N TYR A 392 26.90 -23.25 -25.54
CA TYR A 392 27.40 -24.23 -24.58
C TYR A 392 27.67 -23.52 -23.25
N PRO A 393 26.79 -23.68 -22.23
CA PRO A 393 26.90 -22.97 -20.95
C PRO A 393 28.23 -23.20 -20.20
N ASP A 394 28.88 -24.33 -20.46
CA ASP A 394 30.15 -24.77 -19.86
C ASP A 394 31.40 -24.33 -20.63
N ARG A 395 31.23 -23.59 -21.73
CA ARG A 395 32.31 -23.16 -22.64
C ARG A 395 32.29 -21.66 -22.88
N GLU A 396 33.36 -21.16 -23.48
CA GLU A 396 33.47 -19.78 -23.95
C GLU A 396 33.61 -19.74 -25.47
N LEU A 397 33.09 -18.68 -26.09
CA LEU A 397 33.17 -18.48 -27.53
C LEU A 397 34.37 -17.58 -27.85
N ALA A 398 35.35 -18.11 -28.57
CA ALA A 398 36.49 -17.36 -29.09
C ALA A 398 36.19 -16.92 -30.54
N ILE A 399 35.96 -15.64 -30.74
CA ILE A 399 35.59 -15.03 -32.03
C ILE A 399 36.84 -14.50 -32.72
N ASN A 400 37.00 -14.80 -34.02
CA ASN A 400 38.10 -14.32 -34.85
C ASN A 400 37.72 -12.97 -35.50
N PRO A 401 38.32 -11.84 -35.09
CA PRO A 401 38.07 -10.53 -35.71
C PRO A 401 38.80 -10.34 -37.06
N GLY A 402 39.45 -11.37 -37.59
CA GLY A 402 40.17 -11.38 -38.87
C GLY A 402 41.70 -11.24 -38.76
N ARG A 403 42.27 -11.11 -37.56
CA ARG A 403 43.72 -10.97 -37.32
C ARG A 403 44.19 -11.84 -36.15
N VAL A 404 44.09 -13.16 -36.31
CA VAL A 404 44.53 -14.16 -35.32
C VAL A 404 45.84 -14.84 -35.74
N PHE A 405 46.63 -15.27 -34.77
CA PHE A 405 47.97 -15.87 -34.98
C PHE A 405 48.04 -17.35 -34.61
N GLY A 406 47.02 -18.13 -34.96
CA GLY A 406 46.96 -19.57 -34.72
C GLY A 406 45.53 -20.11 -34.76
N THR A 407 45.36 -21.41 -34.58
CA THR A 407 44.05 -22.06 -34.43
C THR A 407 43.88 -22.59 -33.00
N LEU A 408 42.63 -22.67 -32.55
CA LEU A 408 42.25 -23.20 -31.24
C LEU A 408 41.66 -24.60 -31.39
N GLN A 409 41.80 -25.44 -30.37
CA GLN A 409 41.10 -26.73 -30.31
C GLN A 409 39.73 -26.52 -29.66
N GLY A 410 38.65 -26.92 -30.33
CA GLY A 410 37.31 -26.73 -29.82
C GLY A 410 36.24 -27.09 -30.85
N VAL A 411 35.00 -26.68 -30.58
CA VAL A 411 33.89 -26.87 -31.52
C VAL A 411 33.80 -25.64 -32.42
N GLU A 412 34.13 -25.79 -33.69
CA GLU A 412 34.04 -24.72 -34.69
C GLU A 412 32.57 -24.31 -34.91
N THR A 413 32.34 -23.00 -34.98
CA THR A 413 31.02 -22.41 -35.19
C THR A 413 31.15 -21.02 -35.83
N ARG A 414 30.03 -20.31 -35.94
CA ARG A 414 30.00 -18.88 -36.28
C ARG A 414 29.34 -18.10 -35.15
N ASP A 415 29.82 -16.87 -34.93
CA ASP A 415 29.15 -15.93 -34.05
C ASP A 415 27.75 -15.60 -34.62
N PRO A 416 26.68 -15.71 -33.82
CA PRO A 416 25.31 -15.53 -34.31
C PRO A 416 24.95 -14.08 -34.61
N ALA A 417 25.65 -13.09 -34.04
CA ALA A 417 25.34 -11.68 -34.27
C ALA A 417 25.92 -11.17 -35.61
N PHE A 418 27.19 -11.49 -35.89
CA PHE A 418 27.93 -10.93 -37.02
C PHE A 418 28.39 -11.98 -38.05
N GLY A 419 28.18 -13.26 -37.79
CA GLY A 419 28.55 -14.36 -38.70
C GLY A 419 30.05 -14.62 -38.81
N LEU A 420 30.85 -14.08 -37.89
CA LEU A 420 32.31 -14.25 -37.82
C LEU A 420 32.69 -15.69 -37.47
N GLU A 421 33.83 -16.17 -37.94
CA GLU A 421 34.36 -17.47 -37.56
C GLU A 421 34.68 -17.51 -36.07
N ALA A 422 34.22 -18.53 -35.37
CA ALA A 422 34.40 -18.66 -33.93
C ALA A 422 34.58 -20.12 -33.50
N VAL A 423 35.13 -20.33 -32.32
CA VAL A 423 35.37 -21.66 -31.76
C VAL A 423 34.95 -21.69 -30.30
N TRP A 424 34.16 -22.69 -29.90
CA TRP A 424 33.83 -22.96 -28.50
C TRP A 424 34.99 -23.68 -27.82
N ILE A 425 35.63 -23.00 -26.88
CA ILE A 425 36.80 -23.45 -26.14
C ILE A 425 36.48 -23.70 -24.66
N SER A 426 37.35 -24.45 -23.98
CA SER A 426 37.27 -24.60 -22.53
C SER A 426 37.59 -23.25 -21.85
N PRO A 427 36.97 -22.90 -20.70
CA PRO A 427 37.33 -21.69 -19.95
C PRO A 427 38.82 -21.60 -19.59
N SER A 428 39.51 -22.74 -19.47
CA SER A 428 40.95 -22.81 -19.23
C SER A 428 41.82 -22.29 -20.39
N GLU A 429 41.27 -22.21 -21.60
CA GLU A 429 41.99 -21.80 -22.81
C GLU A 429 41.82 -20.30 -23.13
N ARG A 430 41.06 -19.56 -22.31
CA ARG A 430 40.78 -18.12 -22.50
C ARG A 430 42.05 -17.29 -22.70
N ASP A 431 43.04 -17.45 -21.83
CA ASP A 431 44.27 -16.64 -21.86
C ASP A 431 45.09 -16.91 -23.14
N ASN A 432 45.13 -18.17 -23.57
CA ASN A 432 45.78 -18.59 -24.81
C ASN A 432 45.05 -18.01 -26.04
N ALA A 433 43.72 -18.15 -26.09
CA ALA A 433 42.90 -17.59 -27.18
C ALA A 433 43.05 -16.06 -27.29
N THR A 434 43.05 -15.37 -26.16
CA THR A 434 43.26 -13.91 -26.12
C THR A 434 44.65 -13.53 -26.62
N THR A 435 45.69 -14.29 -26.25
CA THR A 435 47.08 -14.07 -26.73
C THR A 435 47.20 -14.26 -28.24
N LEU A 436 46.45 -15.20 -28.81
CA LEU A 436 46.40 -15.46 -30.24
C LEU A 436 45.56 -14.42 -31.01
N GLY A 437 44.93 -13.45 -30.32
CA GLY A 437 44.17 -12.36 -30.91
C GLY A 437 42.67 -12.60 -31.04
N TYR A 438 42.12 -13.66 -30.42
CA TYR A 438 40.67 -13.90 -30.39
C TYR A 438 39.97 -13.04 -29.35
N THR A 439 38.74 -12.63 -29.64
CA THR A 439 37.84 -12.02 -28.65
C THR A 439 37.05 -13.12 -27.96
N VAL A 440 37.27 -13.32 -26.66
CA VAL A 440 36.64 -14.41 -25.90
C VAL A 440 35.46 -13.89 -25.08
N VAL A 441 34.29 -14.51 -25.23
CA VAL A 441 33.04 -14.14 -24.53
C VAL A 441 32.34 -15.35 -23.94
N ASP A 442 31.59 -15.17 -22.84
CA ASP A 442 30.80 -16.24 -22.22
C ASP A 442 29.48 -16.49 -22.97
N ALA A 443 28.86 -17.65 -22.74
CA ALA A 443 27.62 -18.06 -23.43
C ALA A 443 26.46 -17.06 -23.26
N SER A 444 26.33 -16.45 -22.07
CA SER A 444 25.27 -15.47 -21.81
C SER A 444 25.51 -14.15 -22.56
N THR A 445 26.77 -13.76 -22.78
CA THR A 445 27.16 -12.61 -23.59
C THR A 445 26.87 -12.86 -25.06
N VAL A 446 27.08 -14.08 -25.56
CA VAL A 446 26.73 -14.43 -26.96
C VAL A 446 25.23 -14.20 -27.22
N VAL A 447 24.36 -14.71 -26.34
CA VAL A 447 22.90 -14.49 -26.47
C VAL A 447 22.55 -13.01 -26.37
N ALA A 448 23.13 -12.29 -25.41
CA ALA A 448 22.86 -10.87 -25.22
C ALA A 448 23.30 -10.02 -26.42
N THR A 449 24.47 -10.31 -27.01
CA THR A 449 24.95 -9.62 -28.21
C THR A 449 24.06 -9.92 -29.42
N HIS A 450 23.68 -11.19 -29.62
CA HIS A 450 22.77 -11.56 -30.72
C HIS A 450 21.40 -10.90 -30.58
N LEU A 451 20.83 -10.90 -29.37
CA LEU A 451 19.59 -10.19 -29.08
C LEU A 451 19.74 -8.69 -29.32
N SER A 452 20.84 -8.08 -28.91
CA SER A 452 21.08 -6.65 -29.13
C SER A 452 21.09 -6.29 -30.61
N GLU A 453 21.78 -7.08 -31.42
CA GLU A 453 21.89 -6.86 -32.87
C GLU A 453 20.53 -6.99 -33.54
N LEU A 454 19.77 -8.05 -33.23
CA LEU A 454 18.43 -8.27 -33.80
C LEU A 454 17.43 -7.19 -33.38
N LEU A 455 17.44 -6.76 -32.12
CA LEU A 455 16.55 -5.68 -31.68
C LEU A 455 16.92 -4.34 -32.33
N GLN A 456 18.21 -4.13 -32.62
CA GLN A 456 18.67 -2.93 -33.31
C GLN A 456 18.28 -2.96 -34.79
N SER A 457 18.46 -4.09 -35.49
CA SER A 457 18.09 -4.22 -36.90
C SER A 457 16.57 -4.15 -37.13
N HIS A 458 15.78 -4.59 -36.15
CA HIS A 458 14.32 -4.54 -36.16
C HIS A 458 13.74 -3.38 -35.33
N ALA A 459 14.53 -2.35 -35.00
CA ALA A 459 14.08 -1.25 -34.15
C ALA A 459 12.85 -0.51 -34.73
N HIS A 460 12.77 -0.40 -36.06
CA HIS A 460 11.63 0.20 -36.76
C HIS A 460 10.33 -0.60 -36.62
N GLU A 461 10.40 -1.90 -36.34
CA GLU A 461 9.23 -2.75 -36.09
C GLU A 461 8.78 -2.71 -34.63
N LEU A 462 9.71 -2.38 -33.71
CA LEU A 462 9.46 -2.32 -32.28
C LEU A 462 8.81 -1.00 -31.85
N ILE A 463 8.91 0.07 -32.65
CA ILE A 463 8.22 1.33 -32.34
C ILE A 463 6.78 1.26 -32.83
N GLY A 464 5.83 1.32 -31.90
CA GLY A 464 4.40 1.34 -32.15
C GLY A 464 3.74 2.67 -31.79
N HIS A 465 2.41 2.69 -31.85
CA HIS A 465 1.63 3.87 -31.47
C HIS A 465 1.82 4.24 -30.00
N GLU A 466 1.94 3.25 -29.11
CA GLU A 466 2.12 3.47 -27.67
C GLU A 466 3.46 4.13 -27.36
N GLU A 467 4.55 3.65 -27.96
CA GLU A 467 5.89 4.23 -27.77
C GLU A 467 5.92 5.67 -28.27
N VAL A 468 5.32 5.97 -29.43
CA VAL A 468 5.25 7.34 -29.96
C VAL A 468 4.43 8.25 -29.04
N GLN A 469 3.31 7.77 -28.49
CA GLN A 469 2.52 8.54 -27.53
C GLN A 469 3.34 8.85 -26.27
N GLN A 470 4.03 7.85 -25.71
CA GLN A 470 4.88 8.03 -24.53
C GLN A 470 6.04 9.01 -24.80
N LEU A 471 6.65 8.97 -25.99
CA LEU A 471 7.67 9.94 -26.40
C LEU A 471 7.13 11.37 -26.44
N LEU A 472 5.94 11.56 -27.00
CA LEU A 472 5.28 12.86 -27.05
C LEU A 472 4.91 13.35 -25.64
N ASP A 473 4.44 12.47 -24.76
CA ASP A 473 4.10 12.80 -23.36
C ASP A 473 5.36 13.21 -22.56
N VAL A 474 6.49 12.55 -22.80
CA VAL A 474 7.78 12.92 -22.20
C VAL A 474 8.25 14.27 -22.75
N LEU A 475 8.12 14.50 -24.06
CA LEU A 475 8.48 15.78 -24.69
C LEU A 475 7.60 16.94 -24.19
N ALA A 476 6.31 16.69 -23.96
CA ALA A 476 5.35 17.68 -23.49
C ALA A 476 5.71 18.26 -22.11
N LYS A 477 6.49 17.54 -21.29
CA LYS A 477 7.01 18.07 -20.01
C LYS A 477 7.98 19.23 -20.21
N ASN A 478 8.72 19.25 -21.32
CA ASN A 478 9.74 20.26 -21.62
C ASN A 478 9.26 21.27 -22.68
N ALA A 479 8.47 20.85 -23.65
CA ALA A 479 8.00 21.66 -24.77
C ALA A 479 6.50 21.44 -25.05
N PRO A 480 5.60 21.77 -24.11
CA PRO A 480 4.17 21.44 -24.22
C PRO A 480 3.50 22.07 -25.45
N LYS A 481 3.81 23.33 -25.74
CA LYS A 481 3.25 24.04 -26.91
C LYS A 481 3.65 23.41 -28.24
N LEU A 482 4.88 22.88 -28.34
CA LEU A 482 5.36 22.23 -29.55
C LEU A 482 4.58 20.94 -29.82
N VAL A 483 4.35 20.14 -28.78
CA VAL A 483 3.57 18.90 -28.89
C VAL A 483 2.12 19.21 -29.25
N GLU A 484 1.50 20.17 -28.57
CA GLU A 484 0.11 20.59 -28.82
C GLU A 484 -0.11 21.12 -30.24
N ASP A 485 0.86 21.87 -30.79
CA ASP A 485 0.79 22.43 -32.14
C ASP A 485 1.13 21.40 -33.23
N LEU A 486 1.95 20.39 -32.91
CA LEU A 486 2.32 19.34 -33.86
C LEU A 486 1.24 18.24 -33.94
N VAL A 487 0.91 17.60 -32.81
CA VAL A 487 -0.01 16.46 -32.74
C VAL A 487 -1.18 16.77 -31.81
N PRO A 488 -2.45 16.64 -32.26
CA PRO A 488 -2.89 16.20 -33.58
C PRO A 488 -3.09 17.34 -34.60
N LYS A 489 -2.76 18.61 -34.26
CA LYS A 489 -3.17 19.78 -35.08
C LYS A 489 -2.53 19.81 -36.47
N THR A 490 -1.23 19.56 -36.57
CA THR A 490 -0.48 19.64 -37.84
C THR A 490 -0.33 18.27 -38.49
N LEU A 491 0.02 17.25 -37.70
CA LEU A 491 0.22 15.86 -38.14
C LEU A 491 -0.54 14.90 -37.21
N SER A 492 -1.04 13.80 -37.76
CA SER A 492 -1.57 12.70 -36.96
C SER A 492 -0.44 11.87 -36.35
N ILE A 493 -0.72 11.20 -35.22
CA ILE A 493 0.25 10.31 -34.57
C ILE A 493 0.77 9.21 -35.51
N GLY A 494 -0.06 8.71 -36.42
CA GLY A 494 0.36 7.70 -37.41
C GLY A 494 1.40 8.23 -38.41
N ILE A 495 1.32 9.51 -38.79
CA ILE A 495 2.35 10.12 -39.66
C ILE A 495 3.65 10.28 -38.87
N VAL A 496 3.58 10.73 -37.61
CA VAL A 496 4.76 10.84 -36.74
C VAL A 496 5.41 9.48 -36.53
N LEU A 497 4.62 8.45 -36.26
CA LEU A 497 5.09 7.06 -36.17
C LEU A 497 5.83 6.65 -37.45
N LYS A 498 5.23 6.87 -38.63
CA LYS A 498 5.88 6.47 -39.87
C LYS A 498 7.19 7.22 -40.13
N VAL A 499 7.28 8.50 -39.75
CA VAL A 499 8.53 9.27 -39.84
C VAL A 499 9.59 8.68 -38.89
N LEU A 500 9.22 8.37 -37.65
CA LEU A 500 10.15 7.77 -36.68
C LEU A 500 10.61 6.37 -37.10
N GLN A 501 9.71 5.54 -37.63
CA GLN A 501 10.06 4.24 -38.21
C GLN A 501 11.09 4.38 -39.32
N ASN A 502 10.90 5.33 -40.25
CA ASN A 502 11.85 5.57 -41.35
C ASN A 502 13.21 6.13 -40.88
N LEU A 503 13.32 6.65 -39.65
CA LEU A 503 14.61 7.06 -39.08
C LEU A 503 15.33 5.91 -38.37
N LEU A 504 14.60 4.86 -38.00
CA LEU A 504 15.09 3.65 -37.33
C LEU A 504 15.37 2.50 -38.32
N GLU A 505 14.81 2.58 -39.53
CA GLU A 505 15.13 1.74 -40.70
C GLU A 505 16.47 2.19 -41.31
#